data_AF-A0A914RB96-F1
#
_entry.id   AF-A0A914RB96-F1
#
_cell.length_a   1.000
_cell.length_b   1.000
_cell.length_c   1.000
_cell.angle_alpha   90.00
_cell.angle_beta   90.00
_cell.angle_gamma   90.00
#
_symmetry.space_group_name_H-M   'P 1'
#
loop_
_entity.id
_entity.type
_entity.pdbx_description
1 polymer ?
#
loop_
_entity_poly.entity_id
_entity_poly.type
_entity_poly.pdbx_seq_one_letter_code
_entity_poly.pdbx_strand_id
1 'polypeptide(L)'
;MEYLGKFIAKRRPHVVAICGENLHAYYLKRDIEIMLRQLAESNNLPVIPTEFPDYPLLLKQAVSLGRLLLDPLIEYCHMCNIDQDVLCISYHPLQTEINKDDLMFALSLEFINRVNEVGVDVHRCLEYPYTANMLQFVCGLGPRKAANLLKVLKQNDNLLEIIFQIGDSELGDQLIVVIL
;
A
#
# COMPACT_ATOMS: atom_id res chain seq x y z
N MET A 1 -6.61 16.76 -23.71
CA MET A 1 -7.18 17.35 -22.48
C MET A 1 -8.65 17.01 -22.26
N GLU A 2 -9.48 16.95 -23.30
CA GLU A 2 -10.93 16.68 -23.16
C GLU A 2 -11.26 15.32 -22.50
N TYR A 3 -10.54 14.24 -22.85
CA TYR A 3 -10.69 12.93 -22.21
C TYR A 3 -10.34 12.92 -20.72
N LEU A 4 -9.30 13.66 -20.34
CA LEU A 4 -8.90 13.79 -18.94
C LEU A 4 -9.94 14.59 -18.15
N GLY A 5 -10.52 15.65 -18.74
CA GLY A 5 -11.65 16.37 -18.17
C GLY A 5 -12.86 15.46 -17.94
N LYS A 6 -13.22 14.62 -18.92
CA LYS A 6 -14.28 13.60 -18.78
C LYS A 6 -13.96 12.57 -17.68
N PHE A 7 -12.70 12.15 -17.57
CA PHE A 7 -12.26 11.20 -16.54
C PHE A 7 -12.32 11.79 -15.13
N ILE A 8 -11.80 13.01 -14.94
CA ILE A 8 -11.83 13.73 -13.67
C ILE A 8 -13.27 14.02 -13.26
N ALA A 9 -14.12 14.46 -14.20
CA ALA A 9 -15.55 14.65 -13.98
C ALA A 9 -16.22 13.35 -13.51
N LYS A 10 -15.90 12.22 -14.16
CA LYS A 10 -16.49 10.91 -13.85
C LYS A 10 -16.01 10.31 -12.52
N ARG A 11 -14.73 10.48 -12.18
CA ARG A 11 -14.11 9.78 -11.04
C ARG A 11 -13.90 10.65 -9.80
N ARG A 12 -13.94 11.98 -9.94
CA ARG A 12 -13.72 12.97 -8.87
C ARG A 12 -12.63 12.56 -7.87
N PRO A 13 -11.41 12.35 -8.38
CA PRO A 13 -10.30 12.03 -7.50
C PRO A 13 -10.08 13.18 -6.51
N HIS A 14 -9.91 12.86 -5.23
CA HIS A 14 -9.60 13.85 -4.19
C HIS A 14 -8.16 14.37 -4.35
N VAL A 15 -7.28 13.53 -4.89
CA VAL A 15 -5.88 13.81 -5.15
C VAL A 15 -5.54 13.28 -6.55
N VAL A 16 -4.80 14.07 -7.33
CA VAL A 16 -4.28 13.66 -8.64
C VAL A 16 -2.76 13.63 -8.56
N ALA A 17 -2.19 12.43 -8.76
CA ALA A 17 -0.76 12.20 -8.84
C ALA A 17 -0.26 12.43 -10.27
N ILE A 18 0.84 13.16 -10.42
CA ILE A 18 1.53 13.30 -11.72
C ILE A 18 3.00 13.01 -11.48
N CYS A 19 3.55 12.06 -12.23
CA CYS A 19 4.97 11.77 -12.28
C CYS A 19 5.41 11.74 -13.75
N GLY A 20 6.64 12.13 -14.02
CA GLY A 20 7.22 12.00 -15.34
C GLY A 20 8.71 12.31 -15.32
N GLU A 21 9.41 11.70 -16.26
CA GLU A 21 10.88 11.72 -16.34
C GLU A 21 11.42 12.99 -17.01
N ASN A 22 10.54 13.79 -17.62
CA ASN A 22 10.87 14.92 -18.47
C ASN A 22 10.21 16.23 -18.00
N LEU A 23 10.81 17.36 -18.39
CA LEU A 23 10.26 18.71 -18.14
C LEU A 23 8.82 18.88 -18.68
N HIS A 24 8.41 18.07 -19.68
CA HIS A 24 7.03 18.02 -20.15
C HIS A 24 6.00 17.71 -19.05
N ALA A 25 6.35 16.92 -18.04
CA ALA A 25 5.47 16.63 -16.92
C ALA A 25 5.18 17.88 -16.07
N TYR A 26 6.14 18.82 -16.00
CA TYR A 26 5.97 20.10 -15.32
C TYR A 26 4.93 20.98 -16.04
N TYR A 27 4.98 21.05 -17.37
CA TYR A 27 3.97 21.78 -18.14
C TYR A 27 2.60 21.12 -18.03
N LEU A 28 2.55 19.79 -18.07
CA LEU A 28 1.33 19.02 -17.93
C LEU A 28 0.66 19.21 -16.55
N LYS A 29 1.45 19.36 -15.48
CA LYS A 29 0.96 19.77 -14.16
C LYS A 29 0.23 21.12 -14.22
N ARG A 30 0.84 22.14 -14.85
CA ARG A 30 0.23 23.48 -14.97
C ARG A 30 -1.08 23.42 -15.76
N ASP A 31 -1.11 22.65 -16.84
CA ASP A 31 -2.31 22.52 -17.68
C ASP A 31 -3.44 21.77 -16.95
N ILE A 32 -3.12 20.77 -16.13
CA ILE A 32 -4.10 20.06 -15.29
C ILE A 32 -4.62 20.96 -14.17
N GLU A 33 -3.77 21.75 -13.52
CA GLU A 33 -4.18 22.72 -12.49
C GLU A 33 -5.17 23.76 -13.03
N ILE A 34 -4.96 24.23 -14.27
CA ILE A 34 -5.88 25.16 -14.94
C ILE A 34 -7.22 24.49 -15.26
N MET A 35 -7.19 23.24 -15.72
CA MET A 35 -8.40 22.47 -16.05
C MET A 35 -9.23 22.14 -14.80
N LEU A 36 -8.61 21.74 -13.70
CA LEU A 36 -9.29 21.37 -12.46
C LEU A 36 -10.13 22.51 -11.88
N ARG A 37 -9.67 23.76 -12.04
CA ARG A 37 -10.43 24.96 -11.62
C ARG A 37 -11.76 25.14 -12.37
N GLN A 38 -11.93 24.50 -13.52
CA GLN A 38 -13.12 24.64 -14.37
C GLN A 38 -14.17 23.53 -14.13
N LEU A 39 -13.83 22.47 -13.38
CA LEU A 39 -14.60 21.22 -13.29
C LEU A 39 -15.31 21.00 -11.94
N ALA A 40 -15.38 22.01 -11.07
CA ALA A 40 -15.82 21.88 -9.68
C ALA A 40 -17.34 21.69 -9.44
N GLU A 41 -18.19 21.63 -10.47
CA GLU A 41 -19.64 21.47 -10.32
C GLU A 41 -20.14 20.17 -10.97
N SER A 42 -21.07 19.45 -10.30
CA SER A 42 -21.83 18.25 -10.72
C SER A 42 -21.35 16.83 -10.28
N ASN A 43 -22.21 16.16 -9.49
CA ASN A 43 -22.01 14.94 -8.69
C ASN A 43 -22.46 13.63 -9.38
N ASN A 44 -21.73 12.51 -9.17
CA ASN A 44 -22.16 11.14 -8.74
C ASN A 44 -21.26 9.99 -9.27
N LEU A 45 -21.01 8.96 -8.42
CA LEU A 45 -19.85 8.03 -8.42
C LEU A 45 -20.11 6.60 -8.97
N PRO A 46 -19.06 5.91 -9.46
CA PRO A 46 -18.88 4.47 -9.14
C PRO A 46 -17.41 4.02 -8.89
N VAL A 47 -17.27 2.90 -8.16
CA VAL A 47 -16.03 2.22 -7.69
C VAL A 47 -15.69 0.99 -8.57
N ILE A 48 -14.40 0.66 -8.77
CA ILE A 48 -13.94 -0.62 -9.38
C ILE A 48 -12.57 -1.06 -8.80
N PRO A 49 -12.41 -2.29 -8.27
CA PRO A 49 -11.14 -3.03 -8.03
C PRO A 49 -10.81 -3.95 -9.24
N THR A 50 -9.65 -4.59 -9.49
CA THR A 50 -8.38 -4.89 -8.80
C THR A 50 -7.40 -5.45 -9.86
N GLU A 51 -6.10 -5.20 -9.66
CA GLU A 51 -4.90 -5.95 -10.05
C GLU A 51 -4.76 -6.48 -11.49
N PHE A 52 -3.81 -5.88 -12.21
CA PHE A 52 -3.88 -5.75 -13.66
C PHE A 52 -2.75 -6.48 -14.41
N PRO A 53 -2.90 -7.77 -14.76
CA PRO A 53 -1.91 -8.48 -15.54
C PRO A 53 -1.73 -7.87 -16.93
N ASP A 54 -2.83 -7.50 -17.59
CA ASP A 54 -2.86 -7.01 -18.98
C ASP A 54 -2.53 -5.51 -19.11
N TYR A 55 -2.25 -4.82 -18.01
CA TYR A 55 -1.97 -3.38 -18.07
C TYR A 55 -0.57 -3.12 -18.65
N PRO A 56 -0.45 -2.10 -19.53
CA PRO A 56 0.85 -1.63 -19.98
C PRO A 56 1.65 -1.08 -18.80
N LEU A 57 2.99 -1.12 -18.90
CA LEU A 57 3.91 -0.73 -17.83
C LEU A 57 3.59 0.65 -17.23
N LEU A 58 3.28 1.63 -18.08
CA LEU A 58 2.94 2.99 -17.65
C LEU A 58 1.70 3.04 -16.73
N LEU A 59 0.71 2.18 -16.99
CA LEU A 59 -0.50 2.14 -16.18
C LEU A 59 -0.26 1.41 -14.85
N LYS A 60 0.63 0.41 -14.83
CA LYS A 60 1.11 -0.23 -13.59
C LYS A 60 1.89 0.78 -12.72
N GLN A 61 2.76 1.58 -13.32
CA GLN A 61 3.46 2.67 -12.64
C GLN A 61 2.50 3.71 -12.07
N ALA A 62 1.48 4.12 -12.83
CA ALA A 62 0.46 5.06 -12.34
C ALA A 62 -0.33 4.51 -11.14
N VAL A 63 -0.64 3.21 -11.12
CA VAL A 63 -1.30 2.55 -9.99
C VAL A 63 -0.38 2.49 -8.76
N SER A 64 0.89 2.12 -8.93
CA SER A 64 1.89 2.11 -7.86
C SER A 64 2.07 3.49 -7.23
N LEU A 65 2.15 4.55 -8.05
CA LEU A 65 2.19 5.94 -7.57
C LEU A 65 0.92 6.33 -6.80
N GLY A 66 -0.25 5.90 -7.27
CA GLY A 66 -1.51 6.12 -6.55
C GLY A 66 -1.52 5.46 -5.17
N ARG A 67 -1.01 4.23 -5.08
CA ARG A 67 -0.89 3.48 -3.81
C ARG A 67 0.13 4.12 -2.87
N LEU A 68 1.31 4.50 -3.38
CA LEU A 68 2.35 5.19 -2.63
C LEU A 68 1.83 6.48 -1.97
N LEU A 69 0.97 7.23 -2.66
CA LEU A 69 0.34 8.43 -2.11
C LEU A 69 -0.72 8.14 -1.04
N LEU A 70 -1.43 7.02 -1.16
CA LEU A 70 -2.47 6.63 -0.20
C LEU A 70 -1.86 6.05 1.07
N ASP A 71 -0.90 5.16 0.92
CA ASP A 71 -0.20 4.51 2.02
C ASP A 71 1.20 4.10 1.55
N PRO A 72 2.23 4.91 1.85
CA PRO A 72 3.57 4.62 1.41
C PRO A 72 4.11 3.35 2.07
N LEU A 73 3.75 3.09 3.34
CA LEU A 73 4.25 1.93 4.08
C LEU A 73 3.83 0.62 3.42
N ILE A 74 2.56 0.52 3.02
CA ILE A 74 2.05 -0.64 2.28
C ILE A 74 2.83 -0.84 0.97
N GLU A 75 3.02 0.22 0.20
CA GLU A 75 3.70 0.12 -1.10
C GLU A 75 5.17 -0.30 -0.95
N TYR A 76 5.88 0.22 0.06
CA TYR A 76 7.25 -0.21 0.36
C TYR A 76 7.31 -1.67 0.83
N CYS A 77 6.42 -2.08 1.75
CA CYS A 77 6.32 -3.48 2.17
C CYS A 77 5.95 -4.41 1.00
N HIS A 78 5.17 -3.93 0.02
CA HIS A 78 4.81 -4.70 -1.17
C HIS A 78 6.04 -5.08 -2.01
N MET A 79 7.05 -4.21 -2.07
CA MET A 79 8.32 -4.42 -2.77
C MET A 79 9.29 -5.35 -2.02
N CYS A 80 8.99 -5.72 -0.78
CA CYS A 80 9.73 -6.75 -0.04
C CYS A 80 9.29 -8.15 -0.49
N ASN A 81 9.55 -8.45 -1.76
CA ASN A 81 9.24 -9.72 -2.40
C ASN A 81 10.51 -10.57 -2.58
N ILE A 82 10.38 -11.71 -3.24
CA ILE A 82 11.48 -12.66 -3.49
C ILE A 82 12.59 -12.01 -4.34
N ASP A 83 12.21 -11.11 -5.26
CA ASP A 83 13.13 -10.42 -6.16
C ASP A 83 13.85 -9.23 -5.49
N GLN A 84 13.47 -8.90 -4.25
CA GLN A 84 14.04 -7.83 -3.43
C GLN A 84 13.99 -6.45 -4.10
N ASP A 85 12.89 -6.14 -4.79
CA ASP A 85 12.67 -4.86 -5.50
C ASP A 85 12.91 -3.63 -4.59
N VAL A 86 12.66 -3.78 -3.29
CA VAL A 86 12.93 -2.76 -2.27
C VAL A 86 14.39 -2.27 -2.27
N LEU A 87 15.36 -3.09 -2.69
CA LEU A 87 16.77 -2.72 -2.77
C LEU A 87 17.12 -1.91 -4.02
N CYS A 88 16.24 -1.88 -5.02
CA CYS A 88 16.43 -1.12 -6.27
C CYS A 88 16.12 0.37 -6.09
N ILE A 89 15.53 0.75 -4.96
CA ILE A 89 15.26 2.16 -4.62
C ILE A 89 16.56 2.81 -4.16
N SER A 90 16.83 4.00 -4.68
CA SER A 90 17.96 4.82 -4.26
C SER A 90 17.58 5.61 -3.01
N TYR A 91 17.89 5.06 -1.83
CA TYR A 91 17.67 5.72 -0.54
C TYR A 91 18.79 6.72 -0.23
N HIS A 92 20.02 6.38 -0.61
CA HIS A 92 21.20 7.17 -0.29
C HIS A 92 22.28 7.08 -1.39
N PRO A 93 23.03 8.16 -1.69
CA PRO A 93 24.08 8.13 -2.72
C PRO A 93 25.17 7.07 -2.51
N LEU A 94 25.48 6.73 -1.26
CA LEU A 94 26.50 5.72 -0.90
C LEU A 94 25.90 4.33 -0.62
N GLN A 95 24.65 4.08 -1.00
CA GLN A 95 23.99 2.79 -0.78
C GLN A 95 24.74 1.62 -1.45
N THR A 96 25.43 1.88 -2.55
CA THR A 96 26.26 0.88 -3.27
C THR A 96 27.48 0.43 -2.48
N GLU A 97 27.92 1.21 -1.50
CA GLU A 97 29.09 0.91 -0.67
C GLU A 97 28.78 -0.03 0.49
N ILE A 98 27.51 -0.39 0.69
CA ILE A 98 27.03 -1.23 1.79
C ILE A 98 26.69 -2.62 1.25
N ASN A 99 26.96 -3.66 2.04
CA ASN A 99 26.51 -5.00 1.70
C ASN A 99 24.98 -5.04 1.62
N LYS A 100 24.45 -5.67 0.57
CA LYS A 100 23.01 -5.81 0.34
C LYS A 100 22.31 -6.52 1.49
N ASP A 101 22.96 -7.50 2.12
CA ASP A 101 22.38 -8.23 3.26
C ASP A 101 22.22 -7.33 4.48
N ASP A 102 23.22 -6.50 4.78
CA ASP A 102 23.19 -5.55 5.90
C ASP A 102 22.13 -4.46 5.66
N LEU A 103 22.03 -3.96 4.42
CA LEU A 103 21.00 -3.02 4.01
C LEU A 103 19.60 -3.63 4.13
N MET A 104 19.41 -4.86 3.65
CA MET A 104 18.14 -5.57 3.74
C MET A 104 17.75 -5.83 5.19
N PHE A 105 18.71 -6.17 6.05
CA PHE A 105 18.48 -6.33 7.48
C PHE A 105 18.02 -5.02 8.12
N ALA A 106 18.72 -3.91 7.86
CA ALA A 106 18.36 -2.59 8.37
C ALA A 106 16.97 -2.16 7.90
N LEU A 107 16.65 -2.32 6.60
CA LEU A 107 15.33 -2.04 6.06
C LEU A 107 14.24 -2.91 6.71
N SER A 108 14.50 -4.21 6.88
CA SER A 108 13.56 -5.13 7.52
C SER A 108 13.26 -4.72 8.96
N LEU A 109 14.29 -4.29 9.71
CA LEU A 109 14.12 -3.77 11.06
C LEU A 109 13.24 -2.52 11.09
N GLU A 110 13.47 -1.57 10.17
CA GLU A 110 12.64 -0.37 10.06
C GLU A 110 11.20 -0.68 9.65
N PHE A 111 10.97 -1.64 8.75
CA PHE A 111 9.62 -2.10 8.44
C PHE A 111 8.94 -2.72 9.65
N ILE A 112 9.63 -3.55 10.43
CA ILE A 112 9.08 -4.11 11.67
C ILE A 112 8.71 -2.97 12.62
N ASN A 113 9.61 -2.03 12.89
CA ASN A 113 9.34 -0.92 13.80
C ASN A 113 8.10 -0.13 13.35
N ARG A 114 8.06 0.27 12.07
CA ARG A 114 7.00 1.12 11.54
C ARG A 114 5.66 0.40 11.42
N VAL A 115 5.65 -0.88 11.02
CA VAL A 115 4.42 -1.69 10.92
C VAL A 115 3.82 -1.95 12.29
N ASN A 116 4.64 -2.24 13.30
CA ASN A 116 4.14 -2.46 14.66
C ASN A 116 3.71 -1.14 15.35
N GLU A 117 4.29 -0.01 14.96
CA GLU A 117 3.84 1.31 15.43
C GLU A 117 2.48 1.72 14.82
N VAL A 118 2.27 1.48 13.52
CA VAL A 118 1.04 1.87 12.81
C VAL A 118 -0.10 0.88 13.02
N GLY A 119 0.21 -0.40 13.21
CA GLY A 119 -0.77 -1.48 13.24
C GLY A 119 -1.14 -1.98 11.85
N VAL A 120 -1.78 -3.17 11.80
CA VAL A 120 -2.19 -3.81 10.55
C VAL A 120 -3.65 -4.23 10.63
N ASP A 121 -4.44 -3.74 9.68
CA ASP A 121 -5.82 -4.19 9.50
C ASP A 121 -5.85 -5.51 8.71
N VAL A 122 -6.14 -6.59 9.42
CA VAL A 122 -6.21 -7.95 8.87
C VAL A 122 -7.38 -8.09 7.90
N HIS A 123 -8.50 -7.40 8.11
CA HIS A 123 -9.63 -7.43 7.20
C HIS A 123 -9.25 -6.80 5.86
N ARG A 124 -8.56 -5.66 5.90
CA ARG A 124 -8.01 -5.00 4.72
C ARG A 124 -7.01 -5.89 3.97
N CYS A 125 -6.18 -6.66 4.68
CA CYS A 125 -5.29 -7.66 4.08
C CYS A 125 -6.02 -8.81 3.36
N LEU A 126 -7.21 -9.17 3.80
CA LEU A 126 -8.03 -10.20 3.17
C LEU A 126 -8.78 -9.65 1.94
N GLU A 127 -9.31 -8.43 2.05
CA GLU A 127 -10.04 -7.74 0.98
C GLU A 127 -9.10 -7.30 -0.15
N TYR A 128 -7.91 -6.79 0.19
CA TYR A 128 -6.94 -6.23 -0.75
C TYR A 128 -5.59 -6.95 -0.67
N PRO A 129 -5.32 -7.94 -1.56
CA PRO A 129 -4.10 -8.75 -1.52
C PRO A 129 -2.80 -7.96 -1.55
N TYR A 130 -2.73 -6.84 -2.25
CA TYR A 130 -1.52 -6.00 -2.27
C TYR A 130 -1.09 -5.49 -0.89
N THR A 131 -2.02 -5.39 0.08
CA THR A 131 -1.74 -4.96 1.46
C THR A 131 -1.23 -6.08 2.37
N ALA A 132 -1.42 -7.34 1.97
CA ALA A 132 -1.08 -8.53 2.75
C ALA A 132 0.41 -8.67 3.08
N ASN A 133 1.29 -8.13 2.23
CA ASN A 133 2.75 -8.21 2.44
C ASN A 133 3.22 -7.47 3.70
N MET A 134 2.40 -6.59 4.26
CA MET A 134 2.68 -5.93 5.53
C MET A 134 2.69 -6.90 6.72
N LEU A 135 1.85 -7.95 6.70
CA LEU A 135 1.72 -8.91 7.80
C LEU A 135 3.02 -9.66 8.13
N GLN A 136 3.96 -9.75 7.18
CA GLN A 136 5.24 -10.40 7.42
C GLN A 136 6.14 -9.63 8.39
N PHE A 137 5.86 -8.35 8.63
CA PHE A 137 6.64 -7.45 9.49
C PHE A 137 6.00 -7.23 10.87
N VAL A 138 4.83 -7.82 11.13
CA VAL A 138 4.22 -7.83 12.47
C VAL A 138 5.07 -8.68 13.40
N CYS A 139 5.23 -8.24 14.66
CA CYS A 139 6.04 -8.94 15.65
C CYS A 139 5.58 -10.41 15.82
N GLY A 140 6.55 -11.33 15.81
CA GLY A 140 6.27 -12.77 15.90
C GLY A 140 5.75 -13.43 14.62
N LEU A 141 5.36 -12.63 13.62
CA LEU A 141 5.08 -13.08 12.26
C LEU A 141 6.34 -12.98 11.39
N GLY A 142 6.29 -13.71 10.29
CA GLY A 142 7.29 -13.73 9.23
C GLY A 142 6.60 -14.23 7.97
N PRO A 143 7.25 -14.22 6.80
CA PRO A 143 6.58 -14.45 5.51
C PRO A 143 5.80 -15.77 5.48
N ARG A 144 6.37 -16.85 6.04
CA ARG A 144 5.70 -18.15 6.15
C ARG A 144 4.48 -18.14 7.06
N LYS A 145 4.58 -17.50 8.23
CA LYS A 145 3.49 -17.43 9.21
C LYS A 145 2.37 -16.51 8.74
N ALA A 146 2.71 -15.36 8.15
CA ALA A 146 1.77 -14.41 7.58
C ALA A 146 0.96 -15.04 6.44
N ALA A 147 1.62 -15.74 5.51
CA ALA A 147 0.94 -16.45 4.44
C ALA A 147 0.02 -17.57 4.95
N ASN A 148 0.44 -18.29 6.00
CA ASN A 148 -0.40 -19.32 6.62
C ASN A 148 -1.62 -18.72 7.34
N LEU A 149 -1.41 -17.63 8.07
CA LEU A 149 -2.47 -16.91 8.77
C LEU A 149 -3.57 -16.46 7.80
N LEU A 150 -3.18 -15.83 6.68
CA LEU A 150 -4.14 -15.42 5.66
C LEU A 150 -4.91 -16.61 5.04
N LYS A 151 -4.25 -17.75 4.83
CA LYS A 151 -4.93 -18.95 4.33
C LYS A 151 -5.97 -19.48 5.32
N VAL A 152 -5.61 -19.53 6.60
CA VAL A 152 -6.52 -19.98 7.66
C VAL A 152 -7.72 -19.04 7.79
N LEU A 153 -7.48 -17.72 7.75
CA LEU A 153 -8.54 -16.71 7.86
C LEU A 153 -9.48 -16.74 6.65
N LYS A 154 -8.96 -16.89 5.42
CA LYS A 154 -9.80 -17.05 4.21
C LYS A 154 -10.67 -18.31 4.22
N GLN A 155 -10.28 -19.33 4.98
CA GLN A 155 -11.04 -20.56 5.10
C GLN A 155 -12.09 -20.50 6.23
N ASN A 156 -11.98 -19.53 7.13
CA ASN A 156 -12.80 -19.42 8.33
C ASN A 156 -13.24 -17.95 8.53
N ASP A 157 -14.23 -17.50 7.75
CA ASP A 157 -14.74 -16.12 7.80
C ASP A 157 -15.20 -15.69 9.22
N ASN A 158 -15.67 -16.64 10.04
CA ASN A 158 -16.16 -16.40 11.39
C ASN A 158 -15.05 -16.11 12.44
N LEU A 159 -13.77 -16.37 12.15
CA LEU A 159 -12.69 -16.15 13.14
C LEU A 159 -12.38 -14.67 13.35
N LEU A 160 -12.64 -13.81 12.36
CA LEU A 160 -12.40 -12.38 12.47
C LEU A 160 -13.36 -11.71 13.46
N GLU A 161 -14.63 -12.16 13.48
CA GLU A 161 -15.62 -11.70 14.45
C GLU A 161 -15.29 -12.17 15.88
N ILE A 162 -14.79 -13.41 16.03
CA ILE A 162 -14.44 -13.97 17.35
C ILE A 162 -13.26 -13.22 17.98
N ILE A 163 -12.26 -12.79 17.19
CA ILE A 163 -11.12 -12.01 17.71
C ILE A 163 -11.58 -10.64 18.22
N PHE A 164 -12.55 -10.00 17.55
CA PHE A 164 -13.17 -8.75 18.03
C PHE A 164 -14.02 -8.97 19.29
N GLN A 165 -14.81 -10.05 19.34
CA GLN A 165 -15.66 -10.38 20.49
C GLN A 165 -14.89 -10.73 21.77
N ILE A 166 -13.71 -11.35 21.64
CA ILE A 166 -12.84 -11.65 22.80
C ILE A 166 -12.22 -10.37 23.37
N GLY A 167 -12.12 -9.29 22.58
CA GLY A 167 -11.65 -7.98 23.05
C GLY A 167 -12.60 -7.28 24.06
N ASP A 168 -13.87 -7.70 24.12
CA ASP A 168 -14.88 -7.14 25.04
C ASP A 168 -15.13 -8.00 26.28
N SER A 169 -14.55 -9.20 26.37
CA SER A 169 -14.72 -10.09 27.52
C SER A 169 -13.45 -10.15 28.37
N GLU A 170 -13.52 -9.51 29.53
CA GLU A 170 -12.60 -9.62 30.67
C GLU A 170 -11.90 -10.98 30.78
N LEU A 171 -10.55 -11.00 30.75
CA LEU A 171 -9.62 -11.88 31.48
C LEU A 171 -8.19 -11.52 30.95
N GLY A 172 -7.23 -11.05 31.74
CA GLY A 172 -6.65 -11.74 32.89
C GLY A 172 -5.27 -12.30 32.48
N ASP A 173 -4.22 -11.52 32.70
CA ASP A 173 -2.79 -11.89 32.81
C ASP A 173 -2.27 -13.09 31.99
N GLN A 174 -1.83 -12.87 30.73
CA GLN A 174 -0.56 -13.40 30.15
C GLN A 174 -0.37 -13.26 28.63
N LEU A 175 -1.28 -12.63 27.87
CA LEU A 175 -1.04 -12.34 26.45
C LEU A 175 -1.13 -10.84 26.16
N ILE A 176 0.03 -10.18 26.11
CA ILE A 176 0.21 -8.90 25.45
C ILE A 176 0.14 -9.17 23.94
N VAL A 177 -1.04 -9.07 23.35
CA VAL A 177 -1.19 -8.82 21.92
C VAL A 177 -1.91 -7.48 21.80
N VAL A 178 -1.13 -6.41 21.94
CA VAL A 178 -1.56 -5.05 21.66
C VAL A 178 -1.53 -4.89 20.15
N ILE A 179 -2.71 -4.87 19.53
CA ILE A 179 -2.92 -4.18 18.25
C ILE A 179 -3.79 -2.97 18.64
N LEU A 180 -3.16 -1.80 18.77
CA LEU A 180 -3.87 -0.52 18.89
C LEU A 180 -4.52 -0.16 17.55
#